data_AF-A0A644ZJK3-F1
#
_entry.id   AF-A0A644ZJK3-F1
#
_cell.length_a   1.000
_cell.length_b   1.000
_cell.length_c   1.000
_cell.angle_alpha   90.00
_cell.angle_beta   90.00
_cell.angle_gamma   90.00
#
_symmetry.space_group_name_H-M   'P 1'
#
loop_
_entity.id
_entity.type
_entity.pdbx_description
1 polymer ?
#
loop_
_entity_poly.entity_id
_entity_poly.type
_entity_poly.pdbx_seq_one_letter_code
_entity_poly.pdbx_strand_id
1 'polypeptide(L)'
;MPCDTGLTKKEKAFVEAYLTGFNQTKAALQAGCSPKGAGVAGHRLMKKEAVASEIARRLEGKKEQEVTAARIVSELARLAFAEGGEELKPADRLRALDMLAKYISLGEEKKETADAGGVIILPQVLPCEDEEDKL
;
A
#
# COMPACT_ATOMS: atom_id res chain seq x y z
N MET A 1 0.81 1.62 25.08
CA MET A 1 -0.01 2.73 24.55
C MET A 1 0.73 4.06 24.79
N PRO A 2 1.53 4.60 23.85
CA PRO A 2 2.19 5.87 24.08
C PRO A 2 1.21 7.04 23.83
N CYS A 3 0.52 7.42 24.90
CA CYS A 3 0.31 8.78 25.41
C CYS A 3 0.14 9.94 24.40
N ASP A 4 -1.11 10.18 24.02
CA ASP A 4 -1.69 11.46 23.57
C ASP A 4 -1.56 12.63 24.59
N THR A 5 -0.80 12.44 25.68
CA THR A 5 -0.84 13.23 26.92
C THR A 5 0.04 14.48 26.89
N GLY A 6 0.80 14.72 25.81
CA GLY A 6 1.74 15.85 25.70
C GLY A 6 1.26 17.06 24.90
N LEU A 7 0.21 16.93 24.07
CA LEU A 7 -0.28 18.04 23.23
C LEU A 7 -1.43 18.78 23.88
N THR A 8 -1.30 20.12 23.93
CA THR A 8 -2.40 21.02 24.27
C THR A 8 -3.50 20.97 23.22
N LYS A 9 -4.74 21.34 23.58
CA LYS A 9 -5.89 21.40 22.65
C LYS A 9 -5.57 22.20 21.37
N LYS A 10 -4.80 23.28 21.52
CA LYS A 10 -4.37 24.15 20.43
C LYS A 10 -3.38 23.48 19.48
N GLU A 11 -2.46 22.70 20.01
CA GLU A 11 -1.50 21.94 19.20
C GLU A 11 -2.19 20.81 18.43
N LYS A 12 -3.15 20.11 19.05
CA LYS A 12 -3.94 19.08 18.34
C LYS A 12 -4.70 19.68 17.17
N ALA A 13 -5.41 20.79 17.38
CA ALA A 13 -6.13 21.50 16.32
C ALA A 13 -5.19 21.98 15.19
N PHE A 14 -3.98 22.42 15.55
CA PHE A 14 -2.96 22.80 14.56
C PHE A 14 -2.51 21.61 13.72
N VAL A 15 -2.22 20.47 14.34
CA VAL A 15 -1.79 19.24 13.63
C VAL A 15 -2.88 18.78 12.67
N GLU A 16 -4.14 18.74 13.09
CA GLU A 16 -5.27 18.35 12.25
C GLU A 16 -5.43 19.25 11.03
N ALA A 17 -5.43 20.56 11.24
CA ALA A 17 -5.51 21.54 10.16
C ALA A 17 -4.31 21.45 9.22
N TYR A 18 -3.10 21.23 9.75
CA TYR A 18 -1.89 21.12 8.95
C TYR A 18 -1.90 19.87 8.06
N LEU A 19 -2.34 18.71 8.57
CA LEU A 19 -2.41 17.46 7.82
C LEU A 19 -3.48 17.44 6.71
N THR A 20 -4.30 18.49 6.63
CA THR A 20 -5.32 18.66 5.59
C THR A 20 -4.77 19.45 4.38
N GLY A 21 -3.93 20.46 4.61
CA GLY A 21 -3.50 21.39 3.55
C GLY A 21 -2.03 21.82 3.57
N PHE A 22 -1.20 21.23 4.42
CA PHE A 22 0.24 21.45 4.56
C PHE A 22 0.67 22.92 4.64
N ASN A 23 -0.20 23.79 5.17
CA ASN A 23 0.06 25.22 5.29
C ASN A 23 0.07 25.65 6.77
N GLN A 24 1.25 26.03 7.27
CA GLN A 24 1.46 26.36 8.69
C GLN A 24 0.65 27.59 9.12
N THR A 25 0.60 28.64 8.31
CA THR A 25 -0.11 29.88 8.64
C THR A 25 -1.61 29.65 8.69
N LYS A 26 -2.17 28.94 7.70
CA LYS A 26 -3.60 28.58 7.67
C LYS A 26 -3.97 27.64 8.82
N ALA A 27 -3.12 26.65 9.11
CA ALA A 27 -3.34 25.75 10.25
C ALA A 27 -3.31 26.50 11.58
N ALA A 28 -2.41 27.48 11.75
CA ALA A 28 -2.36 28.31 12.94
C ALA A 28 -3.61 29.18 13.12
N LEU A 29 -4.15 29.73 12.02
CA LEU A 29 -5.43 30.45 12.03
C LEU A 29 -6.58 29.54 12.46
N GLN A 30 -6.67 28.35 11.87
CA GLN A 30 -7.70 27.36 12.18
C GLN A 30 -7.60 26.83 13.63
N ALA A 31 -6.38 26.77 14.18
CA ALA A 31 -6.13 26.45 15.58
C ALA A 31 -6.41 27.63 16.55
N GLY A 32 -7.00 28.73 16.08
CA GLY A 32 -7.36 29.89 16.92
C GLY A 32 -6.16 30.77 17.31
N CYS A 33 -5.18 30.95 16.42
CA CYS A 33 -4.16 32.00 16.58
C CYS A 33 -4.65 33.34 16.03
N SER A 34 -4.13 34.44 16.60
CA SER A 34 -4.42 35.78 16.09
C SER A 34 -3.92 35.93 14.65
N PRO A 35 -4.70 36.54 13.75
CA PRO A 35 -4.32 36.72 12.35
C PRO A 35 -3.00 37.46 12.16
N LYS A 36 -2.76 38.49 12.97
CA LYS A 36 -1.54 39.31 12.92
C LYS A 36 -0.27 38.54 13.26
N GLY A 37 -0.38 37.41 13.95
CA GLY A 37 0.75 36.60 14.42
C GLY A 37 0.73 35.14 13.94
N ALA A 38 -0.19 34.76 13.05
CA ALA A 38 -0.41 33.37 12.67
C ALA A 38 0.82 32.72 12.01
N GLY A 39 1.58 33.46 11.19
CA GLY A 39 2.80 32.96 10.57
C GLY A 39 3.89 32.61 11.59
N VAL A 40 4.16 33.53 12.52
CA VAL A 40 5.15 33.32 13.59
C VAL A 40 4.69 32.20 14.53
N ALA A 41 3.40 32.16 14.88
CA ALA A 41 2.83 31.12 15.70
C ALA A 41 2.93 29.73 15.03
N GLY A 42 2.64 29.65 13.73
CA GLY A 42 2.75 28.42 12.94
C GLY A 42 4.19 27.90 12.89
N HIS A 43 5.17 28.77 12.61
CA HIS A 43 6.58 28.39 12.64
C HIS A 43 6.99 27.89 14.03
N ARG A 44 6.58 28.59 15.10
CA ARG A 44 6.89 28.18 16.48
C ARG A 44 6.27 26.84 16.84
N LEU A 45 5.03 26.58 16.41
CA LEU A 45 4.35 25.30 16.63
C LEU A 45 5.07 24.15 15.92
N MET A 46 5.55 24.37 14.69
CA MET A 46 6.33 23.35 13.96
C MET A 46 7.67 23.01 14.61
N LYS A 47 8.30 23.97 15.27
CA LYS A 47 9.56 23.75 16.00
C LYS A 47 9.39 22.96 17.30
N LYS A 48 8.16 22.77 17.79
CA LYS A 48 7.92 21.97 18.99
C LYS A 48 8.03 20.49 18.65
N GLU A 49 8.90 19.79 19.35
CA GLU A 49 9.15 18.36 19.16
C GLU A 49 7.87 17.52 19.29
N ALA A 50 7.00 17.84 20.25
CA ALA A 50 5.73 17.15 20.44
C ALA A 50 4.81 17.26 19.20
N VAL A 51 4.75 18.44 18.59
CA VAL A 51 3.93 18.70 17.39
C VAL A 51 4.54 18.00 16.18
N ALA A 52 5.86 18.12 15.98
CA ALA A 52 6.57 17.47 14.89
C ALA A 52 6.44 15.95 14.95
N SER A 53 6.60 15.36 16.14
CA SER A 53 6.47 13.92 16.37
C SER A 53 5.06 13.42 16.06
N GLU A 54 4.02 14.15 16.46
CA GLU A 54 2.63 13.75 16.17
C GLU A 54 2.30 13.87 14.68
N ILE A 55 2.83 14.89 13.98
CA ILE A 55 2.69 15.01 12.52
C ILE A 55 3.37 13.82 11.84
N ALA A 56 4.60 13.49 12.23
CA ALA A 56 5.33 12.35 11.67
C ALA A 56 4.58 11.03 11.89
N ARG A 57 4.12 10.79 13.13
CA ARG A 57 3.31 9.61 13.48
C ARG A 57 2.05 9.47 12.63
N ARG A 58 1.32 10.58 12.41
CA ARG A 58 0.10 10.56 11.59
C ARG A 58 0.38 10.41 10.09
N LEU A 59 1.50 10.93 9.60
CA LEU A 59 1.93 10.73 8.22
C LEU A 59 2.36 9.29 7.97
N GLU A 60 3.10 8.69 8.90
CA GLU A 60 3.48 7.29 8.83
C GLU A 60 2.26 6.37 8.89
N GLY A 61 1.31 6.63 9.81
CA GLY A 61 0.04 5.91 9.85
C GLY A 61 -0.80 6.07 8.59
N LYS A 62 -0.79 7.25 7.94
CA LYS A 62 -1.44 7.44 6.63
C LYS A 62 -0.76 6.62 5.53
N LYS A 63 0.57 6.57 5.51
CA LYS A 63 1.34 5.75 4.54
C LYS A 63 1.05 4.25 4.72
N GLU A 64 0.87 3.81 5.97
CA GLU A 64 0.44 2.45 6.30
C GLU A 64 -1.04 2.18 5.99
N GLN A 65 -1.87 3.21 5.81
CA GLN A 65 -3.27 3.06 5.40
C GLN A 65 -3.48 3.27 3.90
N GLU A 66 -2.51 3.89 3.23
CA GLU A 66 -2.56 4.12 1.80
C GLU A 66 -2.40 2.80 1.05
N VAL A 67 -3.40 2.51 0.21
CA VAL A 67 -3.36 1.35 -0.68
C VAL A 67 -2.51 1.75 -1.89
N THR A 68 -1.21 1.49 -1.81
CA THR A 68 -0.28 1.73 -2.92
C THR A 68 -0.29 0.55 -3.90
N ALA A 69 0.04 0.80 -5.18
CA ALA A 69 0.16 -0.26 -6.19
C ALA A 69 1.15 -1.35 -5.76
N ALA A 70 2.29 -0.96 -5.17
CA ALA A 70 3.27 -1.91 -4.64
C ALA A 70 2.70 -2.81 -3.53
N ARG A 71 1.86 -2.25 -2.65
CA ARG A 71 1.18 -3.03 -1.60
C ARG A 71 0.15 -3.99 -2.19
N ILE A 72 -0.65 -3.55 -3.16
CA ILE A 72 -1.59 -4.43 -3.86
C ILE A 72 -0.85 -5.60 -4.52
N VAL A 73 0.25 -5.33 -5.23
CA VAL A 73 1.07 -6.36 -5.89
C VAL A 73 1.65 -7.34 -4.87
N SER A 74 2.17 -6.84 -3.74
CA SER A 74 2.71 -7.69 -2.67
C SER A 74 1.65 -8.60 -2.05
N GLU A 75 0.45 -8.08 -1.77
CA GLU A 75 -0.64 -8.88 -1.20
C GLU A 75 -1.20 -9.88 -2.22
N LEU A 76 -1.34 -9.48 -3.49
CA LEU A 76 -1.74 -10.39 -4.56
C LEU A 76 -0.73 -11.51 -4.75
N ALA A 77 0.57 -11.23 -4.68
CA ALA A 77 1.62 -12.24 -4.74
C ALA A 77 1.54 -13.18 -3.53
N ARG A 78 1.33 -12.65 -2.32
CA ARG A 78 1.12 -13.45 -1.11
C ARG A 78 -0.05 -14.42 -1.28
N LEU A 79 -1.20 -13.95 -1.78
CA LEU A 79 -2.39 -14.79 -2.02
C LEU A 79 -2.18 -15.80 -3.16
N ALA A 80 -1.53 -15.38 -4.24
CA ALA A 80 -1.28 -16.20 -5.42
C ALA A 80 -0.30 -17.35 -5.15
N PHE A 81 0.74 -17.08 -4.35
CA PHE A 81 1.86 -18.00 -4.11
C PHE A 81 1.89 -18.61 -2.70
N ALA A 82 0.93 -18.31 -1.81
CA ALA A 82 0.86 -18.95 -0.50
C ALA A 82 0.72 -20.48 -0.64
N GLU A 83 1.65 -21.21 -0.05
CA GLU A 83 1.60 -22.66 0.15
C GLU A 83 1.00 -22.97 1.52
N GLY A 84 -0.14 -23.65 1.55
CA GLY A 84 -0.57 -24.43 2.71
C GLY A 84 -1.25 -23.73 3.90
N GLY A 85 -1.91 -22.57 3.74
CA GLY A 85 -2.60 -21.96 4.89
C GLY A 85 -3.79 -21.05 4.64
N GLU A 86 -4.02 -20.59 3.41
CA GLU A 86 -5.15 -19.72 3.08
C GLU A 86 -6.04 -20.47 2.09
N GLU A 87 -7.22 -20.89 2.55
CA GLU A 87 -8.22 -21.61 1.76
C GLU A 87 -8.86 -20.65 0.74
N LEU A 88 -8.08 -20.31 -0.28
CA LEU A 88 -8.49 -19.48 -1.40
C LEU A 88 -9.04 -20.39 -2.51
N LYS A 89 -10.20 -20.05 -3.08
CA LYS A 89 -10.72 -20.81 -4.22
C LYS A 89 -9.71 -20.75 -5.37
N PRO A 90 -9.54 -21.82 -6.15
CA PRO A 90 -8.64 -21.83 -7.31
C PRO A 90 -8.93 -20.69 -8.30
N ALA A 91 -10.21 -20.31 -8.45
CA ALA A 91 -10.63 -19.19 -9.28
C ALA A 91 -10.07 -17.83 -8.79
N ASP A 92 -10.09 -17.58 -7.48
CA ASP A 92 -9.58 -16.34 -6.89
C ASP A 92 -8.05 -16.27 -7.01
N ARG A 93 -7.37 -17.41 -6.86
CA ARG A 93 -5.92 -17.54 -7.08
C ARG A 93 -5.55 -17.24 -8.54
N LEU A 94 -6.31 -17.78 -9.49
CA LEU A 94 -6.09 -17.54 -10.91
C LEU A 94 -6.28 -16.07 -11.28
N ARG A 95 -7.27 -15.39 -10.69
CA ARG A 95 -7.48 -13.95 -10.86
C ARG A 95 -6.32 -13.12 -10.33
N ALA A 96 -5.77 -13.47 -9.17
CA ALA A 96 -4.60 -12.79 -8.63
C ALA A 96 -3.38 -12.93 -9.56
N LEU A 97 -3.13 -14.13 -10.09
CA LEU A 97 -2.05 -14.39 -11.04
C LEU A 97 -2.22 -13.61 -12.35
N ASP A 98 -3.44 -13.57 -12.91
CA ASP A 98 -3.75 -12.78 -14.12
C ASP A 98 -3.49 -11.28 -13.92
N MET A 99 -3.92 -10.73 -12.78
CA MET A 99 -3.67 -9.32 -12.45
C MET A 99 -2.18 -9.00 -12.33
N LEU A 100 -1.40 -9.90 -11.74
CA LEU A 100 0.06 -9.76 -11.65
C LEU A 100 0.74 -9.85 -13.02
N ALA A 101 0.33 -10.81 -13.85
CA ALA A 101 0.85 -10.96 -15.22
C ALA A 101 0.58 -9.71 -16.08
N LYS A 102 -0.61 -9.11 -15.93
CA LYS A 102 -0.96 -7.86 -16.60
C LYS A 102 -0.12 -6.68 -16.11
N TYR A 103 0.16 -6.58 -14.81
CA TYR A 103 1.02 -5.53 -14.27
C TYR A 103 2.45 -5.62 -14.82
N ILE A 104 3.02 -6.83 -14.89
CA ILE A 104 4.36 -7.08 -15.47
C ILE A 104 4.37 -6.74 -16.97
N SER A 105 3.37 -7.23 -17.72
CA SER A 105 3.24 -6.97 -19.17
C SER A 105 3.05 -5.48 -19.51
N LEU A 106 2.52 -4.67 -18.58
CA LEU A 106 2.41 -3.21 -18.74
C LEU A 106 3.71 -2.47 -18.42
N GLY A 107 4.63 -3.10 -17.67
CA GLY A 107 5.91 -2.53 -17.24
C GLY A 107 7.07 -2.81 -18.21
N GLU A 108 6.95 -3.84 -19.05
CA GLU A 108 7.87 -4.09 -20.15
C GLU A 108 7.38 -3.34 -21.39
N GLU A 109 8.06 -2.25 -21.76
CA GLU A 109 7.98 -1.77 -23.14
C GLU A 109 8.40 -2.92 -24.05
N LYS A 110 7.44 -3.38 -24.86
CA LYS A 110 7.57 -4.48 -25.81
C LYS A 110 8.85 -4.30 -26.64
N LYS A 111 9.93 -4.97 -26.28
CA LYS A 111 11.00 -5.24 -27.26
C LYS A 111 10.42 -6.25 -28.22
N GLU A 112 10.20 -5.83 -29.46
CA GLU A 112 10.00 -6.73 -30.59
C GLU A 112 11.17 -7.71 -30.64
N THR A 113 10.99 -8.88 -30.03
CA THR A 113 11.80 -10.04 -30.39
C THR A 113 11.08 -10.71 -31.55
N ALA A 114 11.74 -10.63 -32.71
CA ALA A 114 11.32 -11.28 -33.93
C ALA A 114 10.95 -12.74 -33.67
N ASP A 115 9.79 -13.09 -34.20
CA ASP A 115 9.23 -14.43 -34.31
C ASP A 115 10.29 -15.48 -34.67
N ALA A 116 10.46 -16.45 -33.78
CA ALA A 116 10.94 -17.77 -34.13
C ALA A 116 9.95 -18.76 -33.50
N GLY A 117 8.93 -19.12 -34.28
CA GLY A 117 7.90 -20.10 -33.94
C GLY A 117 8.49 -21.35 -33.27
N GLY A 118 8.35 -21.41 -31.95
CA GLY A 118 8.62 -22.59 -31.15
C GLY A 118 7.30 -23.32 -30.89
N VAL A 119 7.09 -24.46 -31.54
CA VAL A 119 6.03 -25.40 -31.17
C VAL A 119 6.32 -25.87 -29.75
N ILE A 120 5.46 -25.51 -28.79
CA ILE A 120 5.49 -26.13 -27.46
C ILE A 120 4.86 -27.52 -27.62
N ILE A 121 5.69 -28.55 -27.68
CA ILE A 121 5.23 -29.92 -27.49
C ILE A 121 4.95 -30.07 -25.99
N LEU A 122 3.66 -30.03 -25.61
CA LEU A 122 3.26 -30.48 -24.28
C LEU A 122 3.64 -31.98 -24.17
N PRO A 123 4.30 -32.41 -23.08
CA PRO A 123 4.42 -33.83 -22.81
C PRO A 123 2.99 -34.39 -22.65
N GLN A 124 2.66 -35.37 -23.49
CA GLN A 124 1.42 -36.12 -23.39
C GLN A 124 1.43 -36.80 -22.01
N VAL A 125 0.56 -36.35 -21.10
CA VAL A 125 0.25 -37.13 -19.90
C VAL A 125 -0.47 -38.38 -20.39
N LEU A 126 0.26 -39.49 -20.46
CA LEU A 126 -0.30 -40.82 -20.66
C LEU A 126 -1.34 -41.09 -19.54
N PRO A 127 -2.57 -41.53 -19.86
CA PRO A 127 -3.50 -41.98 -18.84
C PRO A 127 -2.95 -43.27 -18.21
N CYS A 128 -2.96 -43.34 -16.88
CA CYS A 128 -2.78 -44.61 -16.17
C CYS A 128 -4.04 -45.44 -16.40
N GLU A 129 -3.96 -46.39 -17.33
CA GLU A 129 -4.86 -47.53 -17.41
C GLU A 129 -4.02 -48.78 -17.13
N ASP A 130 -4.23 -49.40 -15.98
CA ASP A 130 -3.95 -50.82 -15.71
C ASP A 130 -5.13 -51.27 -14.84
N GLU A 131 -6.17 -51.85 -15.46
CA GLU A 131 -6.34 -53.28 -15.73
C GLU A 131 -6.69 -54.10 -14.47
N GLU A 132 -7.77 -54.87 -14.63
CA GLU A 132 -8.43 -55.70 -13.64
C GLU A 132 -7.53 -56.87 -13.20
N ASP A 133 -7.17 -56.93 -11.91
CA ASP A 133 -6.66 -58.17 -11.34
C ASP A 133 -7.83 -59.13 -11.04
N LYS A 134 -8.00 -60.09 -11.97
CA LYS A 134 -8.66 -61.38 -11.73
C LYS A 134 -8.05 -62.08 -10.50
N LEU A 135 -8.92 -62.51 -9.59
CA LEU A 135 -8.92 -63.90 -9.11
C LEU A 135 -10.34 -64.37 -8.78
#